data_AF-A0A4U7KQ57-F1
#
_entry.id   AF-A0A4U7KQ57-F1
#
_cell.length_a   1.000
_cell.length_b   1.000
_cell.length_c   1.000
_cell.angle_alpha   90.00
_cell.angle_beta   90.00
_cell.angle_gamma   90.00
#
_symmetry.space_group_name_H-M   'P 1'
#
loop_
_entity.id
_entity.type
_entity.pdbx_description
1 polymer ?
#
loop_
_entity_poly.entity_id
_entity_poly.type
_entity_poly.pdbx_seq_one_letter_code
_entity_poly.pdbx_strand_id
1 'polypeptide(L)'
;MTSAHPVLTLINRCDALAQQFDTTFAASCKLLTDVANGNISPSGPQTMDEALMALRDTLETCEATVSQMQGCVWEDIPHLLNQLDSGGEAGVGNWNPRQALTDISELFYSYSDLLLKRRELLADFTCEEISPAEFVRSWTNIDSNLAMQRKQQVDDLADLLAAF
;
A
#
# COMPACT_ATOMS: atom_id res chain seq x y z
N MET A 1 22.91 18.92 -16.47
CA MET A 1 22.13 18.39 -15.33
C MET A 1 20.80 17.95 -15.90
N THR A 2 20.66 16.67 -16.20
CA THR A 2 19.42 16.08 -16.73
C THR A 2 18.39 16.10 -15.61
N SER A 3 17.38 16.97 -15.71
CA SER A 3 16.23 16.92 -14.82
C SER A 3 15.54 15.57 -15.01
N ALA A 4 15.37 14.80 -13.93
CA ALA A 4 14.63 13.55 -13.98
C ALA A 4 13.23 13.81 -14.56
N HIS A 5 12.77 12.93 -15.45
CA HIS A 5 11.44 13.05 -16.06
C HIS A 5 10.38 13.09 -14.94
N PRO A 6 9.41 14.02 -14.98
CA PRO A 6 8.51 14.25 -13.84
C PRO A 6 7.63 13.03 -13.53
N VAL A 7 7.26 12.24 -14.55
CA VAL A 7 6.57 10.95 -14.36
C VAL A 7 7.46 9.91 -13.65
N LEU A 8 8.77 9.89 -13.92
CA LEU A 8 9.71 8.98 -13.26
C LEU A 8 9.82 9.28 -11.75
N THR A 9 9.82 10.58 -11.41
CA THR A 9 9.83 11.04 -10.02
C THR A 9 8.57 10.59 -9.28
N LEU A 10 7.41 10.68 -9.94
CA LEU A 10 6.16 10.20 -9.39
C LEU A 10 6.18 8.69 -9.16
N ILE A 11 6.62 7.90 -10.15
CA ILE A 11 6.67 6.44 -10.04
C ILE A 11 7.57 6.00 -8.87
N ASN A 12 8.77 6.58 -8.74
CA ASN A 12 9.67 6.27 -7.62
C ASN A 12 9.03 6.58 -6.25
N ARG A 13 8.30 7.70 -6.15
CA ARG A 13 7.55 8.03 -4.94
C ARG A 13 6.42 7.03 -4.69
N CYS A 14 5.75 6.55 -5.74
CA CYS A 14 4.69 5.56 -5.63
C CYS A 14 5.21 4.21 -5.13
N ASP A 15 6.35 3.74 -5.65
CA ASP A 15 7.02 2.53 -5.18
C ASP A 15 7.42 2.64 -3.71
N ALA A 16 8.04 3.75 -3.31
CA ALA A 16 8.42 3.98 -1.91
C ALA A 16 7.20 3.95 -0.95
N LEU A 17 6.07 4.56 -1.36
CA LEU A 17 4.83 4.54 -0.57
C LEU A 17 4.24 3.12 -0.50
N ALA A 18 4.23 2.38 -1.61
CA ALA A 18 3.75 1.00 -1.66
C ALA A 18 4.57 0.10 -0.73
N GLN A 19 5.91 0.17 -0.82
CA GLN A 19 6.82 -0.56 0.05
C GLN A 19 6.65 -0.21 1.52
N GLN A 20 6.46 1.08 1.84
CA GLN A 20 6.18 1.51 3.21
C GLN A 20 4.89 0.90 3.74
N PHE A 21 3.81 0.94 2.97
CA PHE A 21 2.55 0.33 3.35
C PHE A 21 2.72 -1.17 3.59
N ASP A 22 3.26 -1.90 2.61
CA ASP A 22 3.38 -3.35 2.68
C ASP A 22 4.30 -3.78 3.82
N THR A 23 5.39 -3.06 4.07
CA THR A 23 6.30 -3.36 5.20
C THR A 23 5.62 -3.15 6.55
N THR A 24 4.94 -2.03 6.74
CA THR A 24 4.20 -1.73 7.96
C THR A 24 3.10 -2.76 8.19
N PHE A 25 2.32 -3.07 7.15
CA PHE A 25 1.23 -4.03 7.25
C PHE A 25 1.73 -5.46 7.51
N ALA A 26 2.79 -5.90 6.83
CA ALA A 26 3.39 -7.22 7.04
C ALA A 26 3.94 -7.38 8.46
N ALA A 27 4.50 -6.32 9.05
CA ALA A 27 4.92 -6.34 10.45
C ALA A 27 3.74 -6.60 11.39
N SER A 28 2.57 -6.03 11.12
CA SER A 28 1.35 -6.27 11.90
C SER A 28 0.84 -7.71 11.78
N CYS A 29 0.88 -8.29 10.57
CA CYS A 29 0.51 -9.68 10.34
C CYS A 29 1.44 -10.63 11.11
N LYS A 30 2.74 -10.36 11.09
CA LYS A 30 3.74 -11.13 11.84
C LYS A 30 3.48 -11.03 13.34
N LEU A 31 3.29 -9.82 13.87
CA LEU A 31 2.98 -9.58 15.27
C LEU A 31 1.76 -10.38 15.73
N LEU A 32 0.67 -10.34 14.96
CA LEU A 32 -0.57 -11.03 15.31
C LEU A 32 -0.42 -12.56 15.23
N THR A 33 0.34 -13.05 14.24
CA THR A 33 0.68 -14.47 14.11
C THR A 33 1.53 -14.95 15.29
N ASP A 34 2.52 -14.17 15.72
CA ASP A 34 3.40 -14.49 16.83
C ASP A 34 2.62 -14.52 18.15
N VAL A 35 1.74 -13.55 18.38
CA VAL A 35 0.83 -13.52 19.55
C VAL A 35 -0.10 -14.73 19.56
N ALA A 36 -0.72 -15.07 18.42
CA ALA A 36 -1.64 -16.21 18.32
C ALA A 36 -0.95 -17.56 18.55
N ASN A 37 0.33 -17.69 18.17
CA ASN A 37 1.13 -18.89 18.38
C ASN A 37 1.81 -18.95 19.76
N GLY A 38 1.67 -17.91 20.59
CA GLY A 38 2.38 -17.79 21.87
C GLY A 38 3.88 -17.53 21.74
N ASN A 39 4.36 -17.15 20.55
CA ASN A 39 5.75 -16.83 20.24
C ASN A 39 6.06 -15.36 20.56
N ILE A 40 5.69 -14.91 21.75
CA ILE A 40 5.80 -13.50 22.12
C ILE A 40 7.26 -13.16 22.42
N SER A 41 7.84 -12.24 21.65
CA SER A 41 9.15 -11.67 21.95
C SER A 41 9.11 -10.97 23.32
N PRO A 42 10.13 -11.10 24.19
CA PRO A 42 10.16 -10.42 25.49
C PRO A 42 10.15 -8.87 25.38
N SER A 43 10.40 -8.32 24.20
CA SER A 43 10.32 -6.89 23.87
C SER A 43 9.06 -6.48 23.09
N GLY A 44 8.18 -7.44 22.76
CA GLY A 44 6.96 -7.20 21.99
C GLY A 44 5.70 -7.09 22.86
N PRO A 45 4.51 -6.91 22.24
CA PRO A 45 3.24 -6.90 22.96
C PRO A 45 3.02 -8.24 23.68
N GLN A 46 2.88 -8.19 25.01
CA GLN A 46 2.68 -9.35 25.87
C GLN A 46 1.21 -9.75 26.02
N THR A 47 0.30 -8.84 25.69
CA THR A 47 -1.14 -9.04 25.82
C THR A 47 -1.87 -8.80 24.50
N MET A 48 -3.08 -9.33 24.38
CA MET A 48 -3.94 -9.04 23.23
C MET A 48 -4.27 -7.54 23.16
N ASP A 49 -4.45 -6.86 24.29
CA ASP A 49 -4.71 -5.41 24.31
C ASP A 49 -3.53 -4.60 23.77
N GLU A 50 -2.30 -4.97 24.14
CA GLU A 50 -1.09 -4.34 23.59
C GLU A 50 -0.95 -4.65 22.09
N ALA A 51 -1.30 -5.86 21.66
CA ALA A 51 -1.32 -6.21 20.25
C ALA A 51 -2.35 -5.35 19.49
N LEU A 52 -3.55 -5.15 20.04
CA LEU A 52 -4.58 -4.30 19.45
C LEU A 52 -4.17 -2.82 19.37
N MET A 53 -3.46 -2.31 20.37
CA MET A 53 -2.86 -0.97 20.29
C MET A 53 -1.86 -0.90 19.13
N ALA A 54 -0.94 -1.87 19.02
CA ALA A 54 0.01 -1.91 17.91
C ALA A 54 -0.67 -2.03 16.53
N LEU A 55 -1.79 -2.75 16.44
CA LEU A 55 -2.58 -2.81 15.21
C LEU A 55 -3.24 -1.47 14.87
N ARG A 56 -3.73 -0.72 15.86
CA ARG A 56 -4.27 0.65 15.65
C ARG A 56 -3.18 1.59 15.14
N ASP A 57 -2.00 1.58 15.75
CA ASP A 57 -0.85 2.38 15.33
C ASP A 57 -0.39 2.00 13.90
N THR A 58 -0.47 0.70 13.57
CA THR A 58 -0.22 0.21 12.21
C THR A 58 -1.23 0.82 11.23
N LEU A 59 -2.53 0.77 11.55
CA LEU A 59 -3.57 1.33 10.69
C LEU A 59 -3.41 2.84 10.51
N GLU A 60 -3.07 3.59 11.56
CA GLU A 60 -2.79 5.03 11.48
C GLU A 60 -1.61 5.33 10.54
N THR A 61 -0.52 4.54 10.64
CA THR A 61 0.63 4.68 9.74
C THR A 61 0.28 4.34 8.29
N CYS A 62 -0.50 3.27 8.08
CA CYS A 62 -1.02 2.90 6.77
C CYS A 62 -1.97 3.98 6.21
N GLU A 63 -2.82 4.59 7.04
CA GLU A 63 -3.70 5.72 6.68
C GLU A 63 -2.91 6.93 6.22
N ALA A 64 -1.85 7.30 6.95
CA ALA A 64 -0.97 8.39 6.56
C ALA A 64 -0.26 8.10 5.22
N THR A 65 0.10 6.84 4.97
CA THR A 65 0.71 6.40 3.71
C THR A 65 -0.29 6.47 2.55
N VAL A 66 -1.50 5.94 2.75
CA VAL A 66 -2.60 6.00 1.76
C VAL A 66 -3.02 7.45 1.47
N SER A 67 -3.02 8.32 2.47
CA SER A 67 -3.31 9.75 2.26
C SER A 67 -2.28 10.41 1.33
N GLN A 68 -1.00 10.05 1.45
CA GLN A 68 0.04 10.52 0.53
C GLN A 68 -0.14 9.94 -0.88
N MET A 69 -0.52 8.66 -0.99
CA MET A 69 -0.87 8.02 -2.27
C MET A 69 -2.04 8.75 -2.94
N GLN A 70 -3.08 9.10 -2.20
CA GLN A 70 -4.22 9.87 -2.73
C GLN A 70 -3.79 11.27 -3.19
N GLY A 71 -2.87 11.93 -2.47
CA GLY A 71 -2.26 13.18 -2.93
C GLY A 71 -1.63 13.04 -4.33
N CYS A 72 -0.91 11.95 -4.58
CA CYS A 72 -0.40 11.64 -5.92
C CYS A 72 -1.53 11.54 -6.97
N VAL A 73 -2.65 10.88 -6.64
CA VAL A 73 -3.79 10.72 -7.56
C VAL A 73 -4.50 12.04 -7.88
N TRP A 74 -4.68 12.90 -6.88
CA TRP A 74 -5.48 14.11 -7.04
C TRP A 74 -4.68 15.32 -7.52
N GLU A 75 -3.39 15.39 -7.22
CA GLU A 75 -2.55 16.55 -7.53
C GLU A 75 -1.56 16.23 -8.64
N ASP A 76 -0.73 15.20 -8.45
CA ASP A 76 0.41 14.92 -9.33
C ASP A 76 -0.04 14.31 -10.67
N ILE A 77 -0.90 13.29 -10.65
CA ILE A 77 -1.34 12.57 -11.86
C ILE A 77 -2.08 13.50 -12.84
N PRO A 78 -3.09 14.31 -12.44
CA PRO A 78 -3.79 15.20 -13.36
C PRO A 78 -2.86 16.27 -13.92
N HIS A 79 -1.92 16.77 -13.12
CA HIS A 79 -0.93 17.73 -13.58
C HIS A 79 -0.05 17.13 -14.69
N LEU A 80 0.45 15.91 -14.49
CA LEU A 80 1.26 15.19 -15.48
C LEU A 80 0.48 14.85 -16.74
N LEU A 81 -0.78 14.44 -16.62
CA LEU A 81 -1.65 14.21 -17.78
C LEU A 81 -1.83 15.49 -18.62
N ASN A 82 -2.11 16.62 -17.96
CA ASN A 82 -2.22 17.91 -18.65
C ASN A 82 -0.90 18.33 -19.32
N GLN A 83 0.24 18.09 -18.68
CA GLN A 83 1.55 18.34 -19.29
C GLN A 83 1.75 17.51 -20.57
N LEU A 84 1.43 16.21 -20.52
CA LEU A 84 1.48 15.31 -21.68
C LEU A 84 0.53 15.74 -22.80
N ASP A 85 -0.66 16.25 -22.47
CA ASP A 85 -1.62 16.80 -23.42
C ASP A 85 -1.14 18.12 -24.07
N SER A 86 -0.40 18.95 -23.33
CA SER A 86 0.00 20.30 -23.74
C SER A 86 1.31 20.39 -24.53
N GLY A 87 2.14 19.35 -24.54
CA GLY A 87 3.49 19.41 -25.06
C GLY A 87 4.07 18.09 -25.55
N GLY A 88 3.62 17.63 -26.71
CA GLY A 88 4.45 17.06 -27.80
C GLY A 88 5.39 15.87 -27.57
N GLU A 89 5.48 15.26 -26.40
CA GLU A 89 6.36 14.10 -26.20
C GLU A 89 5.66 12.81 -26.63
N ALA A 90 6.08 12.32 -27.80
CA ALA A 90 5.94 10.92 -28.17
C ALA A 90 6.55 10.07 -27.05
N GLY A 91 5.85 9.00 -26.65
CA GLY A 91 6.33 8.08 -25.63
C GLY A 91 7.82 7.78 -25.81
N VAL A 92 8.56 7.77 -24.69
CA VAL A 92 9.95 7.35 -24.67
C VAL A 92 10.00 5.86 -25.09
N GLY A 93 10.24 5.62 -26.37
CA GLY A 93 10.18 4.27 -26.95
C GLY A 93 8.74 3.74 -27.09
N ASN A 94 8.50 2.51 -26.61
CA ASN A 94 7.20 1.83 -26.69
C ASN A 94 6.28 2.13 -25.48
N TRP A 95 6.59 3.19 -24.73
CA TRP A 95 5.99 3.51 -23.44
C TRP A 95 4.72 4.36 -23.57
N ASN A 96 3.69 4.03 -22.78
CA ASN A 96 2.46 4.81 -22.67
C ASN A 96 2.34 5.44 -21.26
N PRO A 97 2.73 6.72 -21.09
CA PRO A 97 2.66 7.39 -19.79
C PRO A 97 1.26 7.43 -19.19
N ARG A 98 0.21 7.52 -20.02
CA ARG A 98 -1.17 7.58 -19.51
C ARG A 98 -1.62 6.28 -18.91
N GLN A 99 -1.20 5.16 -19.51
CA GLN A 99 -1.50 3.85 -18.96
C GLN A 99 -0.85 3.69 -17.60
N ALA A 100 0.45 4.01 -17.47
CA ALA A 100 1.16 3.93 -16.20
C ALA A 100 0.50 4.79 -15.09
N LEU A 101 0.06 6.00 -15.41
CA LEU A 101 -0.66 6.87 -14.45
C LEU A 101 -2.03 6.30 -14.07
N THR A 102 -2.72 5.63 -15.00
CA THR A 102 -3.97 4.91 -14.72
C THR A 102 -3.70 3.74 -13.78
N ASP A 103 -2.70 2.92 -14.08
CA ASP A 103 -2.35 1.73 -13.30
C ASP A 103 -1.94 2.10 -11.86
N ILE A 104 -1.19 3.20 -11.67
CA ILE A 104 -0.84 3.75 -10.35
C ILE A 104 -2.09 4.16 -9.57
N SER A 105 -3.06 4.79 -10.25
CA SER A 105 -4.31 5.21 -9.61
C SER A 105 -5.09 3.99 -9.11
N GLU A 106 -5.24 2.96 -9.95
CA GLU A 106 -5.91 1.70 -9.57
C GLU A 106 -5.20 1.00 -8.40
N LEU A 107 -3.87 0.95 -8.44
CA LEU A 107 -3.05 0.42 -7.35
C LEU A 107 -3.35 1.13 -6.02
N PHE A 108 -3.38 2.47 -6.02
CA PHE A 108 -3.64 3.26 -4.80
C PHE A 108 -5.07 3.14 -4.28
N TYR A 109 -6.06 2.97 -5.16
CA TYR A 109 -7.41 2.63 -4.72
C TYR A 109 -7.46 1.25 -4.05
N SER A 110 -6.67 0.27 -4.52
CA SER A 110 -6.59 -1.05 -3.87
C SER A 110 -6.06 -0.98 -2.43
N TYR A 111 -5.09 -0.11 -2.15
CA TYR A 111 -4.59 0.13 -0.79
C TYR A 111 -5.65 0.78 0.11
N SER A 112 -6.45 1.69 -0.44
CA SER A 112 -7.55 2.33 0.29
C SER A 112 -8.64 1.32 0.68
N ASP A 113 -9.02 0.44 -0.25
CA ASP A 113 -10.00 -0.64 0.00
C ASP A 113 -9.50 -1.65 1.03
N LEU A 114 -8.23 -2.07 0.92
CA LEU A 114 -7.61 -2.95 1.91
C LEU A 114 -7.66 -2.31 3.30
N LEU A 115 -7.25 -1.04 3.41
CA LEU A 115 -7.23 -0.32 4.68
C LEU A 115 -8.63 -0.21 5.31
N LEU A 116 -9.65 0.08 4.50
CA LEU A 116 -11.04 0.10 4.95
C LEU A 116 -11.46 -1.25 5.53
N LYS A 117 -11.22 -2.35 4.79
CA LYS A 117 -11.53 -3.71 5.25
C LYS A 117 -10.82 -4.07 6.56
N ARG A 118 -9.61 -3.56 6.80
CA ARG A 118 -8.89 -3.80 8.06
C ARG A 118 -9.45 -2.99 9.23
N ARG A 119 -9.91 -1.77 8.99
CA ARG A 119 -10.63 -0.99 10.00
C ARG A 119 -11.95 -1.64 10.40
N GLU A 120 -12.71 -2.11 9.42
CA GLU A 120 -13.94 -2.87 9.64
C GLU A 120 -13.66 -4.13 10.45
N LEU A 121 -12.68 -4.93 10.05
CA LEU A 121 -12.27 -6.13 10.79
C LEU A 121 -11.86 -5.85 12.24
N LEU A 122 -11.15 -4.73 12.49
CA LEU A 122 -10.79 -4.32 13.85
C LEU A 122 -12.03 -3.93 14.64
N ALA A 123 -12.96 -3.20 14.01
CA ALA A 123 -14.22 -2.81 14.64
C ALA A 123 -15.04 -4.04 15.03
N ASP A 124 -15.25 -4.98 14.10
CA ASP A 124 -15.97 -6.24 14.33
C ASP A 124 -15.38 -7.01 15.51
N PHE A 125 -14.05 -7.10 15.60
CA PHE A 125 -13.39 -7.75 16.73
C PHE A 125 -13.59 -7.01 18.05
N THR A 126 -13.45 -5.68 18.06
CA THR A 126 -13.64 -4.87 19.28
C THR A 126 -15.08 -4.82 19.77
N CYS A 127 -16.05 -5.05 18.88
CA CYS A 127 -17.47 -5.19 19.19
C CYS A 127 -17.84 -6.64 19.56
N GLU A 128 -16.87 -7.55 19.66
CA GLU A 128 -17.06 -8.97 19.97
C GLU A 128 -17.94 -9.73 18.94
N GLU A 129 -18.03 -9.22 17.71
CA GLU A 129 -18.83 -9.85 16.64
C GLU A 129 -18.11 -11.07 16.03
N ILE A 130 -16.78 -11.10 16.10
CA ILE A 130 -15.93 -12.20 15.63
C ILE A 130 -15.01 -12.72 16.73
N SER A 131 -14.64 -14.00 16.64
CA SER A 131 -13.74 -14.63 17.60
C SER A 131 -12.28 -14.19 17.42
N PRO A 132 -11.41 -14.30 18.45
CA PRO A 132 -9.98 -14.00 18.31
C PRO A 132 -9.29 -14.81 17.20
N ALA A 133 -9.63 -16.11 17.07
CA ALA A 133 -9.06 -16.96 16.04
C ALA A 133 -9.48 -16.53 14.62
N GLU A 134 -10.73 -16.10 14.47
CA GLU A 134 -11.25 -15.55 13.23
C GLU A 134 -10.62 -14.20 12.89
N PHE A 135 -10.48 -13.31 13.87
CA PHE A 135 -9.78 -12.03 13.71
C PHE A 135 -8.34 -12.24 13.23
N VAL A 136 -7.57 -13.09 13.94
CA VAL A 136 -6.18 -13.41 13.56
C VAL A 136 -6.13 -13.92 12.14
N ARG A 137 -6.93 -14.95 11.81
CA ARG A 137 -6.96 -15.54 10.48
C ARG A 137 -7.31 -14.49 9.42
N SER A 138 -8.34 -13.68 9.63
CA SER A 138 -8.80 -12.69 8.66
C SER A 138 -7.80 -11.56 8.48
N TRP A 139 -7.14 -11.12 9.55
CA TRP A 139 -6.13 -10.06 9.52
C TRP A 139 -4.87 -10.52 8.79
N THR A 140 -4.37 -11.71 9.12
CA THR A 140 -3.13 -12.27 8.54
C THR A 140 -3.35 -12.85 7.15
N ASN A 141 -4.59 -13.19 6.80
CA ASN A 141 -4.96 -13.51 5.43
C ASN A 141 -4.98 -12.21 4.62
N ILE A 142 -3.79 -11.78 4.21
CA ILE A 142 -3.66 -10.87 3.09
C ILE A 142 -4.27 -11.63 1.92
N ASP A 143 -5.32 -11.09 1.32
CA ASP A 143 -5.86 -11.65 0.08
C ASP A 143 -4.68 -11.79 -0.88
N SER A 144 -4.26 -13.04 -1.07
CA SER A 144 -3.01 -13.36 -1.77
C SER A 144 -3.08 -12.87 -3.20
N ASN A 145 -4.29 -12.73 -3.75
CA ASN A 145 -4.52 -12.09 -5.04
C ASN A 145 -4.20 -10.60 -4.98
N LEU A 146 -4.63 -9.89 -3.94
CA LEU A 146 -4.39 -8.45 -3.79
C LEU A 146 -2.91 -8.17 -3.55
N ALA A 147 -2.23 -8.95 -2.70
CA ALA A 147 -0.78 -8.84 -2.53
C ALA A 147 -0.01 -9.17 -3.82
N MET A 148 -0.43 -10.22 -4.55
CA MET A 148 0.20 -10.61 -5.81
C MET A 148 -0.08 -9.60 -6.94
N GLN A 149 -1.28 -9.03 -7.02
CA GLN A 149 -1.63 -7.96 -7.96
C GLN A 149 -0.83 -6.69 -7.67
N ARG A 150 -0.75 -6.26 -6.40
CA ARG A 150 0.04 -5.08 -6.04
C ARG A 150 1.51 -5.30 -6.32
N LYS A 151 2.04 -6.49 -6.02
CA LYS A 151 3.41 -6.84 -6.35
C LYS A 151 3.65 -6.86 -7.86
N GLN A 152 2.75 -7.45 -8.65
CA GLN A 152 2.86 -7.44 -10.10
C GLN A 152 2.84 -6.00 -10.64
N GLN A 153 1.94 -5.15 -10.14
CA GLN A 153 1.89 -3.75 -10.56
C GLN A 153 3.16 -2.97 -10.14
N VAL A 154 3.73 -3.24 -8.97
CA VAL A 154 5.01 -2.66 -8.54
C VAL A 154 6.18 -3.18 -9.37
N ASP A 155 6.22 -4.48 -9.68
CA ASP A 155 7.26 -5.10 -10.51
C ASP A 155 7.15 -4.59 -11.96
N ASP A 156 5.94 -4.46 -12.51
CA ASP A 156 5.68 -3.87 -13.83
C ASP A 156 6.11 -2.40 -13.87
N LEU A 157 5.90 -1.65 -12.78
CA LEU A 157 6.39 -0.27 -12.63
C LEU A 157 7.92 -0.23 -12.54
N ALA A 158 8.55 -1.16 -11.82
CA ALA A 158 10.00 -1.25 -11.69
C ALA A 158 10.68 -1.64 -13.01
N ASP A 159 10.12 -2.60 -13.74
CA ASP A 159 10.54 -2.98 -15.09
C ASP A 159 10.38 -1.79 -16.06
N LEU A 160 9.31 -1.02 -15.90
CA LEU A 160 9.09 0.22 -16.65
C LEU A 160 10.14 1.30 -16.33
N LEU A 161 10.56 1.43 -15.07
CA LEU A 161 11.65 2.33 -14.67
C LEU A 161 13.02 1.88 -15.23
N ALA A 162 13.27 0.58 -15.31
CA ALA A 162 14.53 0.02 -15.79
C ALA A 162 14.74 0.16 -17.31
N ALA A 163 13.67 0.47 -18.06
CA ALA A 163 13.72 0.66 -19.51
C ALA A 163 14.14 2.07 -19.97
N PHE A 164 14.36 3.00 -19.03
CA PHE A 164 14.85 4.36 -19.25
C PHE A 164 16.37 4.47 -19.12
#